data_AF-A0A955HHE5-F1
#
_entry.id   AF-A0A955HHE5-F1
#
_cell.length_a   1.000
_cell.length_b   1.000
_cell.length_c   1.000
_cell.angle_alpha   90.00
_cell.angle_beta   90.00
_cell.angle_gamma   90.00
#
_symmetry.space_group_name_H-M   'P 1'
#
loop_
_entity.id
_entity.type
_entity.pdbx_description
1 polymer ?
#
loop_
_entity_poly.entity_id
_entity_poly.type
_entity_poly.pdbx_seq_one_letter_code
_entity_poly.pdbx_strand_id
1 'polypeptide(L)'
;MNEHGFVKAVHNHLRKTPDIRIWKINDNYAGGVPDAWYCAPEGRNLWIEYKYINAPKRDTTIIDVASLLAPLQRQWMVDHVAYGISCAIVIGSESGILMYSGIEWRIQVTAKTIKNGLKPKDVSLWIANKLMPNDGKVTIRNITDQDKTHSDR
;
A
#
# COMPACT_ATOMS: atom_id res chain seq x y z
N MET A 1 5.61 1.19 -17.26
CA MET A 1 4.23 1.49 -16.78
C MET A 1 4.26 2.78 -15.95
N ASN A 2 3.21 3.60 -15.93
CA ASN A 2 3.13 4.79 -15.06
C ASN A 2 2.16 4.55 -13.89
N GLU A 3 2.13 5.47 -12.93
CA GLU A 3 1.30 5.34 -11.72
C GLU A 3 -0.18 5.14 -12.01
N HIS A 4 -0.74 5.92 -12.94
CA HIS A 4 -2.14 5.76 -13.35
C HIS A 4 -2.42 4.34 -13.87
N GLY A 5 -1.54 3.81 -14.73
CA GLY A 5 -1.64 2.45 -15.26
C GLY A 5 -1.52 1.38 -14.16
N PHE A 6 -0.64 1.61 -13.19
CA PHE A 6 -0.46 0.74 -12.04
C PHE A 6 -1.73 0.67 -11.17
N VAL A 7 -2.26 1.81 -10.75
CA VAL A 7 -3.50 1.90 -9.95
C VAL A 7 -4.66 1.24 -10.70
N LYS A 8 -4.77 1.49 -12.01
CA LYS A 8 -5.77 0.83 -12.86
C LYS A 8 -5.65 -0.69 -12.84
N ALA A 9 -4.43 -1.23 -12.88
CA ALA A 9 -4.20 -2.68 -12.83
C ALA A 9 -4.68 -3.29 -11.49
N VAL A 10 -4.38 -2.64 -10.36
CA VAL A 10 -4.87 -3.05 -9.03
C VAL A 10 -6.41 -2.99 -8.99
N HIS A 11 -7.00 -1.90 -9.47
CA HIS A 11 -8.46 -1.75 -9.47
C HIS A 11 -9.16 -2.77 -10.36
N ASN A 12 -8.61 -3.13 -11.51
CA ASN A 12 -9.18 -4.14 -12.41
C ASN A 12 -9.33 -5.52 -11.74
N HIS A 13 -8.37 -5.90 -10.89
CA HIS A 13 -8.48 -7.12 -10.09
C HIS A 13 -9.50 -6.97 -8.97
N LEU A 14 -9.49 -5.82 -8.27
CA LEU A 14 -10.37 -5.59 -7.12
C LEU A 14 -11.85 -5.53 -7.51
N ARG A 15 -12.19 -5.01 -8.70
CA ARG A 15 -13.56 -4.97 -9.26
C ARG A 15 -14.22 -6.35 -9.41
N LYS A 16 -13.46 -7.43 -9.32
CA LYS A 16 -13.99 -8.80 -9.30
C LYS A 16 -14.61 -9.18 -7.96
N THR A 17 -14.50 -8.32 -6.95
CA THR A 17 -15.08 -8.47 -5.61
C THR A 17 -16.29 -7.52 -5.50
N PRO A 18 -17.53 -8.02 -5.67
CA PRO A 18 -18.72 -7.18 -5.91
C PRO A 18 -19.08 -6.25 -4.75
N ASP A 19 -18.66 -6.56 -3.51
CA ASP A 19 -19.03 -5.82 -2.30
C ASP A 19 -18.05 -4.70 -1.93
N ILE A 20 -16.99 -4.47 -2.72
CA ILE A 20 -16.01 -3.42 -2.47
C ILE A 20 -16.26 -2.24 -3.40
N ARG A 21 -16.66 -1.12 -2.82
CA ARG A 21 -16.72 0.17 -3.52
C ARG A 21 -15.32 0.75 -3.65
N ILE A 22 -14.97 1.16 -4.86
CA ILE A 22 -13.71 1.82 -5.18
C ILE A 22 -13.99 3.29 -5.49
N TRP A 23 -13.42 4.20 -4.71
CA TRP A 23 -13.39 5.63 -5.01
C TRP A 23 -11.94 6.04 -5.28
N LYS A 24 -11.65 6.39 -6.53
CA LYS A 24 -10.40 7.07 -6.90
C LYS A 24 -10.59 8.57 -6.73
N ILE A 25 -9.68 9.20 -6.02
CA ILE A 25 -9.82 10.58 -5.57
C ILE A 25 -8.85 11.46 -6.36
N ASN A 26 -9.34 12.65 -6.70
CA ASN A 26 -8.54 13.75 -7.21
C ASN A 26 -9.14 15.02 -6.59
N ASP A 27 -8.54 15.48 -5.49
CA ASP A 27 -9.04 16.61 -4.72
C ASP A 27 -8.23 17.87 -5.05
N ASN A 28 -8.90 18.89 -5.60
CA ASN A 28 -8.30 20.17 -5.95
C ASN A 28 -8.41 21.22 -4.84
N TYR A 29 -9.11 20.90 -3.75
CA TYR A 29 -9.43 21.84 -2.66
C TYR A 29 -8.65 21.52 -1.38
N ALA A 30 -8.41 20.23 -1.11
CA ALA A 30 -7.60 19.78 0.02
C ALA A 30 -6.32 19.11 -0.47
N GLY A 31 -5.17 19.65 -0.06
CA GLY A 31 -3.87 19.07 -0.36
C GLY A 31 -3.58 17.83 0.49
N GLY A 32 -3.01 16.80 -0.13
CA GLY A 32 -2.50 15.62 0.57
C GLY A 32 -3.50 14.49 0.80
N VAL A 33 -4.74 14.60 0.30
CA VAL A 33 -5.73 13.52 0.35
C VAL A 33 -5.22 12.31 -0.43
N PRO A 34 -5.36 11.07 0.10
CA PRO A 34 -4.89 9.88 -0.59
C PRO A 34 -5.59 9.61 -1.91
N ASP A 35 -4.88 8.95 -2.83
CA ASP A 35 -5.38 8.62 -4.18
C ASP A 35 -6.65 7.77 -4.22
N ALA A 36 -6.91 6.95 -3.20
CA ALA A 36 -8.04 6.05 -3.19
C ALA A 36 -8.64 5.82 -1.81
N TRP A 37 -9.96 5.65 -1.80
CA TRP A 37 -10.72 5.14 -0.69
C TRP A 37 -11.52 3.91 -1.12
N TYR A 38 -11.52 2.90 -0.27
CA TYR A 38 -12.27 1.68 -0.44
C TYR A 38 -13.23 1.50 0.71
N CYS A 39 -14.41 0.97 0.43
CA CYS A 39 -15.43 0.69 1.43
C CYS A 39 -16.14 -0.63 1.13
N ALA A 40 -16.50 -1.34 2.18
CA ALA A 40 -17.18 -2.62 2.16
C ALA A 40 -18.25 -2.67 3.27
N PRO A 41 -19.11 -3.71 3.32
CA PRO A 41 -20.10 -3.89 4.39
C PRO A 41 -19.54 -3.73 5.81
N GLU A 42 -20.45 -3.43 6.75
CA GLU A 42 -20.16 -3.21 8.18
C GLU A 42 -19.26 -1.99 8.44
N GLY A 43 -19.19 -1.05 7.49
CA GLY A 43 -18.42 0.19 7.64
C GLY A 43 -16.91 0.01 7.47
N ARG A 44 -16.46 -1.17 7.05
CA ARG A 44 -15.05 -1.47 6.78
C ARG A 44 -14.56 -0.60 5.63
N ASN A 45 -13.49 0.15 5.87
CA ASN A 45 -12.96 1.07 4.90
C ASN A 45 -11.43 1.16 4.97
N LEU A 46 -10.82 1.61 3.89
CA LEU A 46 -9.37 1.71 3.75
C LEU A 46 -9.01 2.87 2.82
N TRP A 47 -8.11 3.72 3.28
CA TRP A 47 -7.47 4.75 2.46
C TRP A 47 -6.14 4.25 1.93
N ILE A 48 -5.83 4.50 0.66
CA ILE A 48 -4.53 4.16 0.09
C ILE A 48 -3.96 5.33 -0.69
N GLU A 49 -2.72 5.67 -0.36
CA GLU A 49 -1.86 6.48 -1.20
C GLU A 49 -0.99 5.57 -2.07
N TYR A 50 -1.00 5.79 -3.38
CA TYR A 50 -0.19 5.05 -4.33
C TYR A 50 1.02 5.90 -4.74
N LYS A 51 2.17 5.23 -4.90
CA LYS A 51 3.33 5.80 -5.57
C LYS A 51 3.85 4.84 -6.61
N TYR A 52 4.41 5.35 -7.70
CA TYR A 52 5.13 4.54 -8.67
C TYR A 52 6.52 5.08 -8.94
N ILE A 53 7.54 4.26 -8.69
CA ILE A 53 8.94 4.67 -8.78
C ILE A 53 9.72 3.81 -9.77
N ASN A 54 10.82 4.38 -10.26
CA ASN A 54 11.89 3.59 -10.87
C ASN A 54 12.70 2.94 -9.74
N ALA A 55 12.59 1.62 -9.60
CA ALA A 55 13.33 0.90 -8.57
C ALA A 55 14.85 1.13 -8.71
N PRO A 56 15.58 1.38 -7.62
CA PRO A 56 17.03 1.54 -7.69
C PRO A 56 17.69 0.30 -8.31
N LYS A 57 18.70 0.52 -9.16
CA LYS A 57 19.42 -0.58 -9.82
C LYS A 57 20.16 -1.46 -8.81
N ARG A 58 20.79 -0.86 -7.80
CA ARG A 58 21.56 -1.57 -6.77
C ARG A 58 20.65 -2.05 -5.65
N ASP A 59 20.71 -3.35 -5.36
CA ASP A 59 19.85 -4.03 -4.38
C ASP A 59 19.96 -3.46 -2.96
N THR A 60 21.15 -3.01 -2.56
CA THR A 60 21.41 -2.45 -1.22
C THR A 60 20.97 -1.00 -1.06
N THR A 61 20.52 -0.33 -2.13
CA THR A 61 20.05 1.05 -2.02
C THR A 61 18.77 1.10 -1.18
N ILE A 62 18.76 1.96 -0.17
CA ILE A 62 17.60 2.20 0.69
C ILE A 62 16.50 2.91 -0.12
N ILE A 63 15.27 2.46 0.04
CA ILE A 63 14.07 3.13 -0.42
C ILE A 63 13.50 3.90 0.76
N ASP A 64 13.72 5.21 0.77
CA ASP A 64 13.12 6.10 1.76
C ASP A 64 11.69 6.49 1.32
N VAL A 65 10.71 5.73 1.81
CA VAL A 65 9.28 5.97 1.52
C VAL A 65 8.83 7.35 1.97
N ALA A 66 9.38 7.88 3.07
CA ALA A 66 9.00 9.19 3.57
C ALA A 66 9.36 10.29 2.56
N SER A 67 10.46 10.13 1.82
CA SER A 67 10.85 11.07 0.76
C SER A 67 9.97 10.99 -0.50
N LEU A 68 9.27 9.87 -0.70
CA LEU A 68 8.40 9.66 -1.86
C LEU A 68 7.01 10.31 -1.69
N LEU A 69 6.65 10.67 -0.46
CA LEU A 69 5.37 11.26 -0.11
C LEU A 69 5.51 12.79 0.01
N ALA A 70 4.56 13.53 -0.55
CA ALA A 70 4.51 14.96 -0.32
C ALA A 70 4.29 15.26 1.19
N PRO A 71 4.75 16.40 1.71
CA PRO A 71 4.61 16.73 3.13
C PRO A 71 3.18 16.61 3.65
N LEU A 72 2.19 17.10 2.91
CA LEU A 72 0.77 17.02 3.29
C LEU A 72 0.23 15.58 3.25
N GLN A 73 0.71 14.74 2.33
CA GLN A 73 0.31 13.34 2.27
C GLN A 73 0.82 12.58 3.50
N ARG A 74 2.07 12.83 3.92
CA ARG A 74 2.62 12.26 5.16
C ARG A 74 1.82 12.69 6.37
N GLN A 75 1.54 13.98 6.48
CA GLN A 75 0.77 14.53 7.59
C GLN A 75 -0.62 13.89 7.64
N TRP A 76 -1.33 13.85 6.50
CA TRP A 76 -2.63 13.23 6.37
C TRP A 76 -2.61 11.78 6.87
N MET A 77 -1.65 10.97 6.40
CA MET A 77 -1.52 9.56 6.78
C MET A 77 -1.25 9.37 8.28
N VAL A 78 -0.37 10.20 8.86
CA VAL A 78 -0.04 10.11 10.30
C VAL A 78 -1.25 10.48 11.16
N ASP A 79 -1.92 11.58 10.84
CA ASP A 79 -3.06 12.07 11.62
C ASP A 79 -4.23 11.11 11.56
N HIS A 80 -4.58 10.63 10.37
CA HIS A 80 -5.74 9.75 10.20
C HIS A 80 -5.50 8.37 10.84
N VAL A 81 -4.28 7.83 10.76
CA VAL A 81 -3.95 6.61 11.52
C VAL A 81 -4.05 6.85 13.02
N ALA A 82 -3.62 8.02 13.52
CA ALA A 82 -3.78 8.38 14.93
C ALA A 82 -5.26 8.52 15.36
N TYR A 83 -6.15 8.87 14.43
CA TYR A 83 -7.60 8.88 14.62
C TYR A 83 -8.27 7.50 14.46
N GLY A 84 -7.49 6.43 14.28
CA GLY A 84 -8.03 5.08 14.11
C GLY A 84 -8.55 4.78 12.70
N ILE A 85 -8.27 5.65 11.73
CA ILE A 85 -8.64 5.43 10.33
C ILE A 85 -7.67 4.44 9.70
N SER A 86 -8.21 3.47 8.95
CA SER A 86 -7.37 2.49 8.25
C SER A 86 -6.74 3.12 7.01
N CYS A 87 -5.41 3.13 6.97
CA CYS A 87 -4.65 3.68 5.86
C CYS A 87 -3.54 2.72 5.43
N ALA A 88 -3.14 2.79 4.17
CA ALA A 88 -1.98 2.08 3.64
C ALA A 88 -1.24 2.91 2.58
N ILE A 89 0.03 2.59 2.36
CA ILE A 89 0.82 3.11 1.25
C ILE A 89 1.24 1.94 0.36
N VAL A 90 1.07 2.10 -0.95
CA VAL A 90 1.46 1.09 -1.95
C VAL A 90 2.44 1.72 -2.93
N ILE A 91 3.64 1.15 -3.01
CA ILE A 91 4.72 1.62 -3.88
C ILE A 91 4.93 0.60 -5.00
N GLY A 92 4.50 0.94 -6.20
CA GLY A 92 4.76 0.16 -7.40
C GLY A 92 6.11 0.50 -8.04
N SER A 93 6.66 -0.48 -8.73
CA SER A 93 7.75 -0.33 -9.68
C SER A 93 7.61 -1.39 -10.77
N GLU A 94 8.43 -1.30 -11.82
CA GLU A 94 8.44 -2.33 -12.87
C GLU A 94 8.90 -3.71 -12.35
N SER A 95 9.67 -3.74 -11.26
CA SER A 95 10.20 -4.99 -10.71
C SER A 95 9.23 -5.66 -9.72
N GLY A 96 8.43 -4.87 -8.99
CA GLY A 96 7.48 -5.37 -8.01
C GLY A 96 6.91 -4.25 -7.14
N ILE A 97 6.14 -4.64 -6.13
CA ILE A 97 5.35 -3.73 -5.30
C ILE A 97 5.68 -3.93 -3.82
N LEU A 98 5.82 -2.82 -3.10
CA LEU A 98 5.83 -2.77 -1.64
C LEU A 98 4.51 -2.21 -1.13
N MET A 99 4.11 -2.66 0.06
CA MET A 99 2.86 -2.24 0.68
C MET A 99 3.05 -2.15 2.19
N TYR A 100 2.53 -1.09 2.78
CA TYR A 100 2.69 -0.75 4.19
C TYR A 100 1.33 -0.43 4.79
N SER A 101 1.02 -1.01 5.94
CA SER A 101 -0.19 -0.67 6.69
C SER A 101 0.10 0.41 7.73
N GLY A 102 -0.82 1.36 7.90
CA GLY A 102 -0.70 2.42 8.90
C GLY A 102 0.59 3.24 8.74
N ILE A 103 1.47 3.16 9.75
CA ILE A 103 2.74 3.90 9.81
C ILE A 103 3.99 3.04 9.54
N GLU A 104 3.82 1.78 9.10
CA GLU A 104 4.93 0.85 8.83
C GLU A 104 5.90 1.37 7.76
N TRP A 105 5.46 2.27 6.89
CA TRP A 105 6.27 2.91 5.85
C TRP A 105 7.45 3.73 6.39
N ARG A 106 7.48 4.02 7.70
CA ARG A 106 8.63 4.63 8.37
C ARG A 106 9.83 3.69 8.47
N ILE A 107 9.60 2.38 8.31
CA ILE A 107 10.65 1.38 8.26
C ILE A 107 11.28 1.41 6.87
N GLN A 108 12.58 1.67 6.84
CA GLN A 108 13.34 1.68 5.60
C GLN A 108 13.58 0.25 5.12
N VAL A 109 13.39 0.03 3.82
CA VAL A 109 13.70 -1.24 3.15
C VAL A 109 14.67 -1.00 2.02
N THR A 110 15.28 -2.08 1.53
CA THR A 110 16.23 -2.01 0.41
C THR A 110 15.52 -2.24 -0.93
N ALA A 111 16.18 -1.85 -2.02
CA ALA A 111 15.68 -2.10 -3.37
C ALA A 111 15.53 -3.59 -3.70
N LYS A 112 16.26 -4.47 -2.99
CA LYS A 112 16.05 -5.92 -3.07
C LYS A 112 14.61 -6.31 -2.72
N THR A 113 14.02 -5.66 -1.71
CA THR A 113 12.68 -5.98 -1.20
C THR A 113 11.61 -5.70 -2.25
N ILE A 114 11.69 -4.57 -2.98
CA ILE A 114 10.70 -4.27 -4.02
C ILE A 114 10.83 -5.17 -5.25
N LYS A 115 12.05 -5.58 -5.62
CA LYS A 115 12.29 -6.45 -6.78
C LYS A 115 11.68 -7.85 -6.60
N ASN A 116 11.63 -8.33 -5.37
CA ASN A 116 10.96 -9.58 -4.99
C ASN A 116 9.55 -9.34 -4.44
N GLY A 117 9.01 -8.13 -4.64
CA GLY A 117 7.75 -7.70 -4.06
C GLY A 117 6.52 -8.27 -4.76
N LEU A 118 5.38 -7.76 -4.32
CA LEU A 118 4.05 -8.20 -4.75
C LEU A 118 3.79 -7.85 -6.24
N LYS A 119 2.76 -8.49 -6.81
CA LYS A 119 2.17 -8.12 -8.10
C LYS A 119 0.80 -7.44 -7.89
N PRO A 120 0.24 -6.73 -8.89
CA PRO A 120 -1.01 -5.99 -8.71
C PRO A 120 -2.17 -6.84 -8.20
N LYS A 121 -2.26 -8.11 -8.64
CA LYS A 121 -3.25 -9.07 -8.16
C LYS A 121 -3.15 -9.33 -6.66
N ASP A 122 -1.94 -9.41 -6.12
CA ASP A 122 -1.70 -9.69 -4.70
C ASP A 122 -2.10 -8.50 -3.84
N VAL A 123 -1.84 -7.28 -4.31
CA VAL A 123 -2.32 -6.05 -3.67
C VAL A 123 -3.84 -6.05 -3.61
N SER A 124 -4.52 -6.33 -4.72
CA SER A 124 -5.98 -6.39 -4.76
C SER A 124 -6.55 -7.46 -3.82
N LEU A 125 -5.90 -8.62 -3.74
CA LEU A 125 -6.29 -9.69 -2.82
C LEU A 125 -6.11 -9.26 -1.37
N TRP A 126 -5.01 -8.57 -1.04
CA TRP A 126 -4.80 -8.03 0.30
C TRP A 126 -5.85 -6.97 0.67
N ILE A 127 -6.17 -6.04 -0.25
CA ILE A 127 -7.23 -5.04 -0.03
C ILE A 127 -8.56 -5.74 0.25
N ALA A 128 -8.90 -6.75 -0.57
CA ALA A 128 -10.13 -7.52 -0.40
C ALA A 128 -10.17 -8.22 0.97
N ASN A 129 -9.11 -8.92 1.36
CA ASN A 129 -9.03 -9.59 2.65
C ASN A 129 -9.02 -8.61 3.84
N LYS A 130 -8.48 -7.40 3.67
CA LYS A 130 -8.48 -6.37 4.71
C LYS A 130 -9.88 -5.82 4.97
N LEU A 131 -10.67 -5.66 3.90
CA LEU A 131 -12.02 -5.09 3.94
C LEU A 131 -13.10 -6.13 4.18
N MET A 132 -12.87 -7.36 3.73
CA MET A 132 -13.76 -8.51 3.83
C MET A 132 -12.92 -9.71 4.28
N PRO A 133 -12.41 -9.71 5.53
CA PRO A 133 -11.72 -10.87 6.05
C PRO A 133 -12.68 -12.06 5.99
N ASN A 134 -12.26 -13.14 5.35
CA ASN A 134 -12.99 -14.39 5.47
C ASN A 134 -12.93 -14.79 6.94
N ASP A 135 -14.07 -14.86 7.62
CA ASP A 135 -14.19 -15.25 9.02
C ASP A 135 -13.76 -16.71 9.30
N GLY A 136 -12.91 -17.32 8.46
CA GLY A 136 -12.45 -18.68 8.67
C GLY A 136 -11.31 -19.26 7.81
N LYS A 137 -10.84 -18.66 6.69
CA LYS A 137 -9.73 -19.27 5.91
C LYS A 137 -8.97 -18.23 5.09
N VAL A 138 -7.73 -17.90 5.50
CA VAL A 138 -6.51 -17.72 4.68
C VAL A 138 -5.40 -17.14 5.55
N THR A 139 -4.30 -17.89 5.70
CA THR A 139 -3.05 -17.40 6.31
C THR A 139 -2.25 -16.63 5.25
N ILE A 140 -2.04 -15.33 5.44
CA ILE A 140 -1.05 -14.57 4.65
C ILE A 140 0.26 -14.54 5.43
N ARG A 141 1.35 -14.94 4.78
CA ARG A 141 2.71 -14.74 5.29
C ARG A 141 3.01 -13.24 5.24
N ASN A 142 3.13 -12.61 6.40
CA ASN A 142 3.64 -11.25 6.51
C ASN A 142 5.10 -11.25 5.98
N ILE A 143 5.36 -10.46 4.95
CA ILE A 143 6.72 -10.33 4.37
C ILE A 143 7.66 -9.59 5.33
N THR A 144 7.13 -8.88 6.33
CA THR A 144 7.90 -8.19 7.37
C THR A 144 8.61 -9.12 8.36
N ASP A 145 8.30 -10.42 8.36
CA ASP A 145 8.94 -11.39 9.26
C ASP A 145 10.22 -12.02 8.68
N GLN A 146 10.57 -11.76 7.42
CA GLN A 146 11.78 -12.35 6.81
C GLN A 146 13.07 -11.57 7.07
N ASP A 147 13.01 -10.35 7.62
CA ASP A 147 14.20 -9.53 7.89
C ASP A 147 14.46 -9.30 9.40
N LYS A 148 13.74 -9.98 10.30
CA LYS A 148 13.94 -9.83 11.77
C LYS A 148 14.92 -10.81 12.39
N THR A 149 15.48 -11.76 11.65
CA THR A 149 16.54 -12.64 12.16
C THR A 149 17.89 -12.15 11.65
N HIS A 150 18.47 -11.14 12.31
CA HIS A 150 19.92 -10.94 12.49
C HIS A 150 20.19 -9.64 13.28
N SER A 151 19.73 -9.58 14.52
CA SER A 151 20.43 -8.85 15.57
C SER A 151 20.14 -9.53 16.91
N ASP A 152 20.94 -10.52 17.26
CA ASP A 152 21.32 -10.81 18.64
C ASP A 152 22.63 -11.59 18.57
N ARG A 153 23.71 -10.87 18.86
CA ARG A 153 24.99 -11.42 19.33
C ARG A 153 24.96 -11.38 20.85
#